data_AF-A0A0D0SF51-F1
#
_entry.id   AF-A0A0D0SF51-F1
#
_cell.length_a   1.000
_cell.length_b   1.000
_cell.length_c   1.000
_cell.angle_alpha   90.00
_cell.angle_beta   90.00
_cell.angle_gamma   90.00
#
_symmetry.space_group_name_H-M   'P 1'
#
loop_
_entity.id
_entity.type
_entity.pdbx_description
1 polymer ?
#
loop_
_entity_poly.entity_id
_entity_poly.type
_entity_poly.pdbx_seq_one_letter_code
_entity_poly.pdbx_strand_id
1 'polypeptide(L)'
;MTYHSPLTDPMTYVRFFTHVFGHADWNHFFGNATYILILGPLLEEKYGSKIVVEIMVISALATGIANYLFFPNVALCGASGIVFALILLASFTGFKDGEIPLTFILVAVIFIGQQIYEGIAIDNNISNLSHIIGGVIGSIVGFILNRKSI
;
A
#
# COMPACT_ATOMS: atom_id res chain seq x y z
N MET A 1 -6.27 -12.80 -6.05
CA MET A 1 -4.99 -13.39 -5.59
C MET A 1 -4.00 -13.42 -6.74
N THR A 2 -2.71 -13.17 -6.48
CA THR A 2 -1.59 -13.41 -7.38
C THR A 2 -0.66 -14.47 -6.81
N TYR A 3 0.01 -15.24 -7.66
CA TYR A 3 0.95 -16.29 -7.29
C TYR A 3 1.92 -16.51 -8.46
N HIS A 4 2.99 -17.26 -8.22
CA HIS A 4 4.00 -17.49 -9.24
C HIS A 4 3.45 -18.35 -10.39
N SER A 5 3.40 -17.78 -11.59
CA SER A 5 2.98 -18.41 -12.85
C SER A 5 3.88 -17.96 -14.00
N PRO A 6 4.03 -18.74 -15.09
CA PRO A 6 4.93 -18.37 -16.18
C PRO A 6 4.68 -16.94 -16.71
N LEU A 7 5.76 -16.19 -16.97
CA LEU A 7 5.65 -14.86 -17.59
C LEU A 7 5.10 -14.91 -19.03
N THR A 8 5.06 -16.09 -19.64
CA THR A 8 4.40 -16.32 -20.93
C THR A 8 2.88 -16.41 -20.83
N ASP A 9 2.32 -16.58 -19.63
CA ASP A 9 0.87 -16.56 -19.39
C ASP A 9 0.39 -15.10 -19.22
N PRO A 10 -0.49 -14.58 -20.11
CA PRO A 10 -1.06 -13.25 -19.98
C PRO A 10 -1.76 -13.02 -18.63
N MET A 11 -2.29 -14.08 -18.02
CA MET A 11 -2.99 -13.99 -16.75
C MET A 11 -2.04 -13.65 -15.59
N THR A 12 -0.73 -13.91 -15.71
CA THR A 12 0.28 -13.50 -14.71
C THR A 12 0.23 -11.99 -14.50
N TYR A 13 0.20 -11.22 -15.59
CA TYR A 13 0.15 -9.76 -15.53
C TYR A 13 -1.19 -9.25 -15.00
N VAL A 14 -2.31 -9.86 -15.38
CA VAL A 14 -3.63 -9.51 -14.85
C VAL A 14 -3.69 -9.68 -13.33
N ARG A 15 -3.07 -10.75 -12.81
CA ARG A 15 -3.02 -11.01 -11.36
C ARG A 15 -2.19 -9.98 -10.60
N PHE A 16 -1.15 -9.39 -11.20
CA PHE A 16 -0.38 -8.32 -10.55
C PHE A 16 -1.23 -7.10 -10.19
N PHE A 17 -2.35 -6.87 -10.88
CA PHE A 17 -3.28 -5.80 -10.54
C PHE A 17 -4.48 -6.30 -9.73
N THR A 18 -5.08 -7.40 -10.15
CA THR A 18 -6.38 -7.84 -9.62
C THR A 18 -6.29 -8.55 -8.27
N HIS A 19 -5.09 -8.82 -7.75
CA HIS A 19 -4.94 -9.48 -6.44
C HIS A 19 -5.55 -8.68 -5.28
N VAL A 20 -5.63 -7.36 -5.41
CA VAL A 20 -6.17 -6.44 -4.41
C VAL A 20 -7.67 -6.61 -4.16
N PHE A 21 -8.41 -7.18 -5.12
CA PHE A 21 -9.85 -7.43 -4.95
C PHE A 21 -10.14 -8.68 -4.12
N GLY A 22 -9.20 -9.63 -4.04
CA GLY A 22 -9.35 -10.84 -3.24
C GLY A 22 -8.94 -10.62 -1.79
N HIS A 23 -9.58 -11.31 -0.84
CA HIS A 23 -9.25 -11.27 0.57
C HIS A 23 -9.33 -12.67 1.19
N ALA A 24 -8.55 -12.91 2.25
CA ALA A 24 -8.48 -14.22 2.92
C ALA A 24 -9.75 -14.53 3.72
N ASP A 25 -10.35 -13.50 4.32
CA ASP A 25 -11.55 -13.59 5.15
C ASP A 25 -12.27 -12.23 5.20
N TRP A 26 -13.47 -12.23 5.78
CA TRP A 26 -14.31 -11.04 5.90
C TRP A 26 -13.69 -9.95 6.77
N ASN A 27 -12.98 -10.29 7.84
CA ASN A 27 -12.36 -9.29 8.71
C ASN A 27 -11.22 -8.58 7.96
N HIS A 28 -10.42 -9.32 7.20
CA HIS A 28 -9.39 -8.74 6.35
C HIS A 28 -9.99 -7.82 5.27
N PHE A 29 -11.09 -8.25 4.63
CA PHE A 29 -11.82 -7.40 3.68
C PHE A 29 -12.34 -6.12 4.32
N PHE A 30 -13.09 -6.22 5.43
CA PHE A 30 -13.67 -5.06 6.10
C PHE A 30 -12.59 -4.12 6.63
N GLY A 31 -11.46 -4.64 7.12
CA GLY A 31 -10.31 -3.82 7.51
C GLY A 31 -9.81 -2.96 6.35
N ASN A 32 -9.51 -3.57 5.20
CA ASN A 32 -9.01 -2.84 4.04
C ASN A 32 -10.06 -1.88 3.46
N ALA A 33 -11.30 -2.34 3.32
CA ALA A 33 -12.40 -1.53 2.78
C ALA A 33 -12.66 -0.29 3.64
N THR A 34 -12.64 -0.43 4.98
CA THR A 34 -12.84 0.70 5.89
C THR A 34 -11.80 1.79 5.68
N TYR A 35 -10.52 1.43 5.64
CA TYR A 35 -9.46 2.41 5.42
C TYR A 35 -9.54 3.05 4.03
N ILE A 36 -9.84 2.28 2.98
CA ILE A 36 -10.00 2.82 1.63
C ILE A 36 -11.18 3.80 1.56
N LEU A 37 -12.31 3.47 2.19
CA LEU A 37 -13.52 4.30 2.15
C LEU A 37 -13.41 5.56 3.02
N ILE A 38 -12.54 5.58 4.04
CA ILE A 38 -12.29 6.76 4.87
C ILE A 38 -11.20 7.63 4.25
N LEU A 39 -10.06 7.02 3.89
CA LEU A 39 -8.89 7.76 3.41
C LEU A 39 -8.97 8.11 1.94
N GLY A 40 -9.58 7.26 1.12
CA GLY A 40 -9.73 7.45 -0.33
C GLY A 40 -10.40 8.78 -0.66
N PRO A 41 -11.63 9.05 -0.17
CA PRO A 41 -12.33 10.31 -0.42
C PRO A 41 -11.58 11.54 0.11
N LEU A 42 -10.98 11.45 1.31
CA LEU A 42 -10.20 12.55 1.90
C LEU A 42 -8.99 12.91 1.03
N LEU A 43 -8.28 11.89 0.54
CA LEU A 43 -7.12 12.06 -0.33
C LEU A 43 -7.52 12.49 -1.74
N GLU A 44 -8.68 12.05 -2.22
CA GLU A 44 -9.26 12.43 -3.50
C GLU A 44 -9.71 13.88 -3.50
N GLU A 45 -10.32 14.36 -2.41
CA GLU A 45 -10.67 15.77 -2.25
C GLU A 45 -9.41 16.66 -2.23
N LYS A 46 -8.35 16.22 -1.53
CA LYS A 46 -7.12 17.01 -1.40
C LYS A 46 -6.23 16.98 -2.66
N TYR A 47 -6.03 15.82 -3.26
CA TYR A 47 -5.04 15.61 -4.34
C TYR A 47 -5.68 15.30 -5.70
N GLY A 48 -6.99 15.09 -5.76
CA GLY A 48 -7.73 14.74 -6.98
C GLY A 48 -7.73 13.23 -7.28
N SER A 49 -8.80 12.77 -7.94
CA SER A 49 -9.06 11.36 -8.27
C SER A 49 -7.93 10.70 -9.04
N LYS A 50 -7.31 11.43 -9.97
CA LYS A 50 -6.23 10.92 -10.80
C LYS A 50 -5.04 10.45 -9.96
N ILE A 51 -4.60 11.27 -9.00
CA ILE A 51 -3.46 10.95 -8.14
C ILE A 51 -3.78 9.74 -7.27
N VAL A 52 -4.98 9.69 -6.68
CA VAL A 52 -5.38 8.56 -5.82
C VAL A 52 -5.40 7.25 -6.61
N VAL A 53 -6.01 7.24 -7.79
CA VAL A 53 -6.06 6.05 -8.65
C VAL A 53 -4.65 5.62 -9.10
N GLU A 54 -3.78 6.56 -9.47
CA GLU A 54 -2.38 6.25 -9.82
C GLU A 54 -1.65 5.57 -8.66
N ILE A 55 -1.82 6.06 -7.44
CA ILE A 55 -1.22 5.46 -6.23
C ILE A 55 -1.77 4.05 -5.99
N MET A 56 -3.08 3.86 -6.11
CA MET A 56 -3.71 2.53 -5.94
C MET A 56 -3.16 1.52 -6.96
N VAL A 57 -3.07 1.92 -8.24
CA VAL A 57 -2.57 1.07 -9.32
C VAL A 57 -1.09 0.76 -9.17
N ILE A 58 -0.27 1.77 -8.86
CA ILE A 58 1.17 1.59 -8.64
C ILE A 58 1.43 0.68 -7.44
N SER A 59 0.72 0.88 -6.33
CA SER A 59 0.83 0.02 -5.15
C SER A 59 0.40 -1.43 -5.44
N ALA A 60 -0.70 -1.63 -6.18
CA ALA A 60 -1.13 -2.97 -6.58
C ALA A 60 -0.04 -3.68 -7.40
N LEU A 61 0.49 -2.99 -8.43
CA LEU A 61 1.51 -3.52 -9.32
C LEU A 61 2.83 -3.80 -8.59
N ALA A 62 3.33 -2.84 -7.81
CA ALA A 62 4.60 -2.96 -7.12
C ALA A 62 4.58 -4.10 -6.10
N THR A 63 3.50 -4.24 -5.33
CA THR A 63 3.35 -5.34 -4.38
C THR A 63 3.17 -6.69 -5.08
N GLY A 64 2.42 -6.73 -6.18
CA GLY A 64 2.25 -7.94 -7.01
C GLY A 64 3.57 -8.43 -7.61
N ILE A 65 4.36 -7.52 -8.20
CA ILE A 65 5.69 -7.84 -8.74
C ILE A 65 6.65 -8.26 -7.64
N ALA A 66 6.69 -7.54 -6.52
CA ALA A 66 7.58 -7.89 -5.41
C ALA A 66 7.26 -9.29 -4.85
N ASN A 67 5.97 -9.62 -4.69
CA ASN A 67 5.57 -10.96 -4.28
C ASN A 67 6.04 -12.03 -5.28
N TYR A 68 5.84 -11.79 -6.57
CA TYR A 68 6.29 -12.70 -7.62
C TYR A 68 7.80 -12.96 -7.60
N LEU A 69 8.62 -11.92 -7.37
CA LEU A 69 10.08 -12.01 -7.39
C LEU A 69 10.66 -12.63 -6.12
N PHE A 70 10.16 -12.23 -4.95
CA PHE A 70 10.77 -12.58 -3.66
C PHE A 70 10.11 -13.77 -2.97
N PHE A 71 8.87 -14.13 -3.35
CA PHE A 71 8.11 -15.18 -2.69
C PHE A 71 7.43 -16.13 -3.69
N PRO A 72 8.21 -16.91 -4.48
CA PRO A 72 7.67 -17.75 -5.55
C PRO A 72 6.71 -18.86 -5.06
N ASN A 73 6.81 -19.27 -3.80
CA ASN A 73 5.98 -20.35 -3.24
C ASN A 73 4.75 -19.83 -2.49
N VAL A 74 4.43 -18.55 -2.63
CA VAL A 74 3.43 -17.87 -1.83
C VAL A 74 2.47 -17.11 -2.72
N ALA A 75 1.19 -17.20 -2.40
CA ALA A 75 0.17 -16.36 -3.02
C ALA A 75 -0.10 -15.08 -2.21
N LEU A 76 -0.23 -13.95 -2.89
CA LEU A 76 -0.65 -12.66 -2.33
C LEU A 76 -2.12 -12.38 -2.62
N CYS A 77 -2.86 -11.91 -1.62
CA CYS A 77 -4.28 -11.63 -1.71
C CYS A 77 -4.67 -10.52 -0.72
N GLY A 78 -5.06 -9.35 -1.23
CA GLY A 78 -5.53 -8.25 -0.39
C GLY A 78 -5.11 -6.87 -0.89
N ALA A 79 -5.92 -5.86 -0.55
CA ALA A 79 -5.66 -4.46 -0.87
C ALA A 79 -4.75 -3.75 0.16
N SER A 80 -4.17 -4.47 1.10
CA SER A 80 -3.47 -3.87 2.24
C SER A 80 -2.23 -3.04 1.85
N GLY A 81 -1.53 -3.39 0.77
CA GLY A 81 -0.49 -2.53 0.21
C GLY A 81 -1.00 -1.17 -0.27
N ILE A 82 -2.23 -1.11 -0.81
CA ILE A 82 -2.89 0.16 -1.13
C ILE A 82 -3.23 0.90 0.16
N VAL A 83 -3.80 0.21 1.15
CA VAL A 83 -4.17 0.80 2.44
C VAL A 83 -2.98 1.47 3.12
N PHE A 84 -1.83 0.79 3.19
CA PHE A 84 -0.61 1.38 3.75
C PHE A 84 -0.15 2.61 2.96
N ALA A 85 -0.24 2.60 1.63
CA ALA A 85 0.06 3.77 0.82
C ALA A 85 -0.85 4.96 1.15
N LEU A 86 -2.16 4.72 1.31
CA LEU A 86 -3.11 5.77 1.68
C LEU A 86 -2.89 6.28 3.10
N ILE A 87 -2.60 5.40 4.08
CA ILE A 87 -2.31 5.80 5.46
C ILE A 87 -1.08 6.72 5.52
N LEU A 88 0.01 6.33 4.86
CA LEU A 88 1.22 7.14 4.86
C LEU A 88 1.03 8.44 4.08
N LEU A 89 0.32 8.43 2.95
CA LEU A 89 -0.01 9.65 2.22
C LEU A 89 -0.90 10.61 3.03
N ALA A 90 -1.91 10.08 3.73
CA ALA A 90 -2.83 10.86 4.57
C ALA A 90 -2.10 11.55 5.73
N SER A 91 -1.03 10.93 6.25
CA SER A 91 -0.24 11.53 7.34
C SER A 91 0.53 12.80 6.94
N PHE A 92 0.65 13.09 5.63
CA PHE A 92 1.16 14.36 5.10
C PHE A 92 0.08 15.46 4.98
N THR A 93 -1.18 15.16 5.29
CA THR A 93 -2.27 16.13 5.15
C THR A 93 -2.39 17.03 6.38
N GLY A 94 -2.69 18.33 6.18
CA GLY A 94 -2.97 19.28 7.27
C GLY A 94 -1.76 20.03 7.85
N PHE A 95 -0.59 20.00 7.21
CA PHE A 95 0.63 20.65 7.70
C PHE A 95 1.19 21.67 6.71
N LYS A 96 2.11 22.51 7.19
CA LYS A 96 2.78 23.52 6.37
C LYS A 96 3.62 22.85 5.29
N ASP A 97 3.54 23.41 4.09
CA ASP A 97 4.27 22.91 2.94
C ASP A 97 5.79 22.91 3.20
N GLY A 98 6.45 21.83 2.76
CA GLY A 98 7.89 21.64 2.94
C GLY A 98 8.35 21.12 4.30
N GLU A 99 7.50 21.09 5.33
CA GLU A 99 7.83 20.45 6.62
C GLU A 99 7.51 18.95 6.57
N ILE A 100 8.29 18.13 7.29
CA ILE A 100 7.95 16.71 7.51
C ILE A 100 7.02 16.65 8.72
N PRO A 101 5.74 16.24 8.57
CA PRO A 101 4.81 16.25 9.69
C PRO A 101 5.20 15.26 10.78
N LEU A 102 5.07 15.67 12.04
CA LEU A 102 5.28 14.76 13.16
C LEU A 102 4.32 13.56 13.09
N THR A 103 3.10 13.77 12.61
CA THR A 103 2.12 12.70 12.35
C THR A 103 2.65 11.66 11.38
N PHE A 104 3.32 12.08 10.29
CA PHE A 104 3.96 11.15 9.36
C PHE A 104 5.03 10.33 10.05
N ILE A 105 5.91 10.98 10.83
CA ILE A 105 6.98 10.26 11.55
C ILE A 105 6.37 9.22 12.51
N LEU A 106 5.35 9.61 13.28
CA LEU A 106 4.68 8.71 14.22
C LEU A 106 3.98 7.55 13.50
N VAL A 107 3.22 7.84 12.44
CA VAL A 107 2.53 6.82 11.64
C VAL A 107 3.55 5.88 10.99
N ALA A 108 4.61 6.40 10.39
CA ALA A 108 5.66 5.60 9.77
C ALA A 108 6.34 4.68 10.80
N VAL A 109 6.74 5.21 11.96
CA VAL A 109 7.36 4.41 13.02
C VAL A 109 6.42 3.33 13.54
N ILE A 110 5.16 3.65 13.80
CA ILE A 110 4.20 2.68 14.33
C ILE A 110 3.85 1.62 13.28
N PHE A 111 3.42 2.04 12.09
CA PHE A 111 2.94 1.11 11.07
C PHE A 111 4.08 0.30 10.46
N ILE A 112 5.17 0.94 10.02
CA ILE A 112 6.31 0.21 9.44
C ILE A 112 7.06 -0.57 10.52
N GLY A 113 7.20 -0.02 11.72
CA GLY A 113 7.81 -0.73 12.85
C GLY A 113 7.04 -2.00 13.22
N GLN A 114 5.70 -1.94 13.23
CA GLN A 114 4.86 -3.13 13.41
C GLN A 114 5.14 -4.18 12.33
N GLN A 115 5.28 -3.79 11.05
CA GLN A 115 5.55 -4.73 9.97
C GLN A 115 6.94 -5.38 10.06
N ILE A 116 7.94 -4.62 10.51
CA ILE A 116 9.29 -5.15 10.76
C ILE A 116 9.24 -6.12 11.94
N TYR A 117 8.57 -5.75 13.02
CA TYR A 117 8.42 -6.63 14.18
C TYR A 117 7.69 -7.92 13.81
N GLU A 118 6.56 -7.81 13.10
CA GLU A 118 5.81 -8.97 12.62
C GLU A 118 6.67 -9.84 11.71
N GLY A 119 7.50 -9.29 10.81
CA GLY A 119 8.36 -10.08 9.92
C GLY A 119 9.51 -10.81 10.62
N ILE A 120 9.98 -10.31 11.77
CA ILE A 120 11.08 -10.91 12.52
C ILE A 120 10.57 -11.87 13.61
N ALA A 121 9.48 -11.50 14.29
CA ALA A 121 9.00 -12.19 15.48
C ALA A 121 7.87 -13.19 15.19
N ILE A 122 7.18 -13.07 14.05
CA ILE A 122 6.03 -13.90 13.68
C ILE A 122 6.27 -14.41 12.25
N ASP A 123 6.14 -15.72 11.98
CA ASP A 123 6.50 -16.30 10.67
C ASP A 123 5.45 -16.03 9.56
N ASN A 124 4.90 -14.80 9.53
CA ASN A 124 3.89 -14.31 8.60
C ASN A 124 4.50 -13.29 7.62
N ASN A 125 5.57 -13.68 6.91
CA ASN A 125 6.43 -12.76 6.15
C ASN A 125 5.81 -12.09 4.90
N ILE A 126 4.61 -12.50 4.49
CA ILE A 126 4.09 -12.24 3.14
C ILE A 126 3.37 -10.89 3.05
N SER A 127 2.45 -10.65 3.98
CA SER A 127 1.69 -9.39 4.04
C SER A 127 2.61 -8.23 4.39
N ASN A 128 3.65 -8.50 5.19
CA ASN A 128 4.52 -7.49 5.76
C ASN A 128 5.34 -6.76 4.68
N LEU A 129 5.91 -7.48 3.70
CA LEU A 129 6.62 -6.81 2.60
C LEU A 129 5.65 -5.95 1.77
N SER A 130 4.44 -6.44 1.51
CA SER A 130 3.45 -5.69 0.73
C SER A 130 3.02 -4.41 1.45
N HIS A 131 2.88 -4.47 2.79
CA HIS A 131 2.60 -3.31 3.62
C HIS A 131 3.75 -2.30 3.62
N ILE A 132 5.00 -2.76 3.74
CA ILE A 132 6.20 -1.91 3.70
C ILE A 132 6.30 -1.20 2.34
N ILE A 133 6.15 -1.93 1.23
CA ILE A 133 6.18 -1.35 -0.12
C ILE A 133 5.08 -0.30 -0.28
N GLY A 134 3.86 -0.62 0.16
CA GLY A 134 2.75 0.34 0.19
C GLY A 134 3.10 1.61 0.95
N GLY A 135 3.63 1.46 2.17
CA GLY A 135 4.03 2.59 3.01
C GLY A 135 5.15 3.42 2.39
N VAL A 136 6.13 2.80 1.74
CA VAL A 136 7.19 3.50 1.00
C VAL A 136 6.61 4.32 -0.16
N ILE A 137 5.71 3.74 -0.96
CA ILE A 137 5.03 4.45 -2.06
C ILE A 137 4.27 5.66 -1.52
N GLY A 138 3.45 5.48 -0.49
CA GLY A 138 2.70 6.57 0.15
C GLY A 138 3.61 7.67 0.70
N SER A 139 4.74 7.28 1.30
CA SER A 139 5.73 8.22 1.84
C SER A 139 6.42 9.04 0.76
N ILE A 140 6.86 8.40 -0.32
CA ILE A 140 7.52 9.08 -1.45
C ILE A 140 6.55 10.05 -2.11
N VAL A 141 5.33 9.60 -2.42
CA VAL A 141 4.34 10.45 -3.07
C VAL A 141 3.92 11.60 -2.16
N GLY A 142 3.67 11.32 -0.87
CA GLY A 142 3.35 12.36 0.12
C GLY A 142 4.45 13.42 0.23
N PHE A 143 5.72 13.01 0.28
CA PHE A 143 6.84 13.95 0.29
C PHE A 143 6.94 14.79 -0.99
N ILE A 144 6.72 14.19 -2.18
CA ILE A 144 6.73 14.93 -3.45
C ILE A 144 5.59 15.95 -3.51
N LEU A 145 4.37 15.56 -3.14
CA LEU A 145 3.21 16.43 -3.19
C LEU A 145 3.28 17.56 -2.15
N ASN A 146 3.78 17.27 -0.94
CA ASN A 146 4.00 18.27 0.11
C ASN A 146 5.06 19.33 -0.26
N ARG A 147 5.95 19.05 -1.22
CA ARG A 147 6.91 20.03 -1.74
C ARG A 147 6.42 20.81 -2.96
N LYS A 148 5.29 20.40 -3.56
CA LYS A 148 4.73 21.03 -4.78
C LYS A 148 3.63 22.06 -4.51
N SER A 149 3.10 22.12 -3.30
CA SER A 149 2.26 23.23 -2.88
C SER A 149 3.09 24.52 -2.89
N ILE A 150 2.96 25.31 -3.95
CA ILE A 150 3.49 26.67 -4.10
C ILE A 150 2.30 27.54 -4.50
#